data_AF-A0A8T5EQI2-F1
#
_entry.id   AF-A0A8T5EQI2-F1
#
_cell.length_a   1.000
_cell.length_b   1.000
_cell.length_c   1.000
_cell.angle_alpha   90.00
_cell.angle_beta   90.00
_cell.angle_gamma   90.00
#
_symmetry.space_group_name_H-M   'P 1'
#
loop_
_entity.id
_entity.type
_entity.pdbx_description
1 polymer ?
#
loop_
_entity_poly.entity_id
_entity_poly.type
_entity_poly.pdbx_seq_one_letter_code
_entity_poly.pdbx_strand_id
1 'polypeptide(L)'
;MTKGEIVLGCLAPHPPHLVYAENPPQNEAFSEGGWETLRWGYAKLARKLKTIDYDAIVIFTPHWQTYIGTHFLGLPEFKSKSVDPVFPNLFRYNYDLKVDVELAEAMHEETEKAGIITKMMRNPDFRVDYGTITSCHLLNPDWDKPIVTISSNRNSHYYSNEVMIEQAKALGEACMKAIEKSGKKVVLVSSHSLSHRHFVTEAPLPEDMSREHIYNHSQYV
;
A
#
# COMPACT_ATOMS: atom_id res chain seq x y z
N MET A 1 25.19 6.54 15.36
CA MET A 1 24.10 5.67 14.88
C MET A 1 24.40 5.35 13.42
N THR A 2 24.10 4.14 12.96
CA THR A 2 24.14 3.79 11.53
C THR A 2 23.12 4.63 10.78
N LYS A 3 23.43 5.05 9.55
CA LYS A 3 22.49 5.80 8.71
C LYS A 3 21.43 4.82 8.20
N GLY A 4 20.16 5.19 8.28
CA GLY A 4 19.07 4.38 7.73
C GLY A 4 19.09 4.40 6.20
N GLU A 5 18.50 3.38 5.58
CA GLU A 5 18.54 3.20 4.13
C GLU A 5 17.27 2.56 3.57
N ILE A 6 16.98 2.87 2.31
CA ILE A 6 15.94 2.19 1.54
C ILE A 6 16.60 0.99 0.85
N VAL A 7 16.33 -0.22 1.34
CA VAL A 7 16.96 -1.45 0.81
C VAL A 7 16.25 -2.00 -0.43
N LEU A 8 15.00 -1.62 -0.64
CA LEU A 8 14.22 -1.99 -1.81
C LEU A 8 13.09 -0.98 -2.05
N GLY A 9 12.87 -0.60 -3.31
CA GLY A 9 11.65 0.07 -3.76
C GLY A 9 10.83 -0.86 -4.66
N CYS A 10 9.51 -0.92 -4.47
CA CYS A 10 8.62 -1.72 -5.32
C CYS A 10 7.34 -0.97 -5.70
N LEU A 11 6.93 -1.18 -6.94
CA LEU A 11 5.57 -0.95 -7.39
C LEU A 11 4.75 -2.21 -7.09
N ALA A 12 3.85 -2.13 -6.12
CA ALA A 12 3.10 -3.26 -5.60
C ALA A 12 1.59 -2.95 -5.72
N PRO A 13 0.94 -3.28 -6.85
CA PRO A 13 -0.47 -2.98 -7.02
C PRO A 13 -1.33 -3.80 -6.06
N HIS A 14 -2.44 -3.24 -5.63
CA HIS A 14 -3.40 -3.81 -4.67
C HIS A 14 -4.71 -4.39 -5.26
N PRO A 15 -4.71 -5.26 -6.30
CA PRO A 15 -5.96 -5.89 -6.72
C PRO A 15 -6.41 -6.91 -5.65
N PRO A 16 -7.61 -6.75 -5.05
CA PRO A 16 -8.13 -7.69 -4.06
C PRO A 16 -8.29 -9.12 -4.60
N HIS A 17 -8.47 -9.23 -5.92
CA HIS A 17 -8.52 -10.49 -6.67
C HIS A 17 -7.34 -11.42 -6.39
N LEU A 18 -6.12 -10.90 -6.18
CA LEU A 18 -4.96 -11.75 -5.92
C LEU A 18 -5.05 -12.41 -4.53
N VAL A 19 -5.55 -11.68 -3.54
CA VAL A 19 -5.76 -12.19 -2.18
C VAL A 19 -6.91 -13.20 -2.18
N TYR A 20 -8.00 -12.87 -2.88
CA TYR A 20 -9.12 -13.78 -3.09
C TYR A 20 -8.67 -15.13 -3.67
N ALA A 21 -7.83 -15.07 -4.71
CA ALA A 21 -7.29 -16.23 -5.40
C ALA A 21 -6.34 -17.10 -4.54
N GLU A 22 -5.73 -16.52 -3.50
CA GLU A 22 -4.83 -17.22 -2.57
C GLU A 22 -5.53 -17.94 -1.42
N ASN A 23 -6.81 -17.66 -1.17
CA ASN A 23 -7.60 -18.23 -0.07
C ASN A 23 -6.88 -18.19 1.30
N PRO A 24 -6.28 -17.05 1.72
CA PRO A 24 -5.67 -16.94 3.03
C PRO A 24 -6.75 -17.03 4.12
N PRO A 25 -6.45 -17.61 5.30
CA PRO A 25 -7.44 -17.81 6.37
C PRO A 25 -8.06 -16.50 6.89
N GLN A 26 -7.39 -15.37 6.68
CA GLN A 26 -7.86 -14.04 7.06
C GLN A 26 -8.98 -13.53 6.14
N ASN A 27 -9.05 -13.98 4.88
CA ASN A 27 -10.08 -13.56 3.93
C ASN A 27 -11.26 -14.53 3.97
N GLU A 28 -12.46 -14.00 4.20
CA GLU A 28 -13.66 -14.82 4.37
C GLU A 28 -14.21 -15.41 3.07
N ALA A 29 -13.93 -14.75 1.93
CA ALA A 29 -14.33 -15.22 0.61
C ALA A 29 -13.40 -16.35 0.14
N PHE A 30 -13.97 -17.29 -0.62
CA PHE A 30 -13.25 -18.46 -1.14
C PHE A 30 -13.34 -18.51 -2.66
N SER A 31 -12.20 -18.75 -3.32
CA SER A 31 -12.03 -18.83 -4.78
C SER A 31 -11.60 -20.22 -5.24
N GLU A 32 -11.75 -20.47 -6.54
CA GLU A 32 -11.15 -21.65 -7.19
C GLU A 32 -9.71 -21.38 -7.69
N GLY A 33 -9.18 -20.16 -7.53
CA GLY A 33 -7.85 -19.76 -7.98
C GLY A 33 -7.85 -18.45 -8.77
N GLY A 34 -7.06 -18.37 -9.84
CA GLY A 34 -7.00 -17.22 -10.75
C GLY A 34 -5.80 -16.29 -10.55
N TRP A 35 -5.57 -15.44 -11.55
CA TRP A 35 -4.51 -14.42 -11.62
C TRP A 35 -3.09 -14.94 -11.32
N GLU A 36 -2.78 -16.18 -11.72
CA GLU A 36 -1.55 -16.89 -11.36
C GLU A 36 -0.30 -16.11 -11.75
N THR A 37 -0.28 -15.49 -12.94
CA THR A 37 0.87 -14.70 -13.41
C THR A 37 1.23 -13.56 -12.45
N LEU A 38 0.23 -12.81 -11.96
CA LEU A 38 0.45 -11.72 -11.01
C LEU A 38 0.79 -12.26 -9.62
N ARG A 39 0.12 -13.32 -9.18
CA ARG A 39 0.43 -14.00 -7.90
C ARG A 39 1.85 -14.56 -7.87
N TRP A 40 2.31 -15.17 -8.95
CA TRP A 40 3.69 -15.67 -9.05
C TRP A 40 4.71 -14.53 -9.02
N GLY A 41 4.37 -13.37 -9.61
CA GLY A 41 5.15 -12.14 -9.48
C GLY A 41 5.29 -11.70 -8.03
N TYR A 42 4.17 -11.65 -7.30
CA TYR A 42 4.14 -11.35 -5.88
C TYR A 42 4.89 -12.39 -5.03
N ALA A 43 4.69 -13.68 -5.28
CA ALA A 43 5.39 -14.75 -4.59
C ALA A 43 6.91 -14.65 -4.79
N LYS A 44 7.38 -14.24 -5.98
CA LYS A 44 8.81 -13.97 -6.22
C LYS A 44 9.29 -12.76 -5.40
N LEU A 45 8.50 -11.69 -5.31
CA LEU A 45 8.82 -10.51 -4.51
C LEU A 45 8.85 -10.83 -3.00
N ALA A 46 7.82 -11.51 -2.48
CA ALA A 46 7.75 -11.95 -1.08
C ALA A 46 8.94 -12.86 -0.70
N ARG A 47 9.31 -13.82 -1.57
CA ARG A 47 10.52 -14.64 -1.35
C ARG A 47 11.81 -13.82 -1.34
N LYS A 48 11.92 -12.82 -2.22
CA LYS A 48 13.09 -11.91 -2.23
C LYS A 48 13.15 -11.11 -0.92
N LEU A 49 12.02 -10.62 -0.42
CA LEU A 49 11.96 -9.86 0.83
C LEU A 49 12.45 -10.70 2.02
N LYS A 50 12.17 -12.01 2.07
CA LYS A 50 12.72 -12.91 3.11
C LYS A 50 14.25 -13.01 3.13
N THR A 51 14.94 -12.61 2.06
CA THR A 51 16.40 -12.61 1.97
C THR A 51 17.04 -11.25 2.23
N ILE A 52 16.22 -10.21 2.43
CA ILE A 52 16.65 -8.84 2.68
C ILE A 52 16.43 -8.55 4.16
N ASP A 53 17.42 -7.95 4.80
CA ASP A 53 17.29 -7.44 6.16
C ASP A 53 16.64 -6.06 6.12
N TYR A 54 15.45 -5.93 6.72
CA TYR A 54 14.71 -4.67 6.84
C TYR A 54 13.85 -4.65 8.10
N ASP A 55 13.66 -3.45 8.64
CA ASP A 55 12.97 -3.20 9.90
C ASP A 55 11.47 -2.94 9.69
N ALA A 56 11.12 -2.20 8.62
CA ALA A 56 9.75 -1.77 8.38
C ALA A 56 9.41 -1.64 6.89
N ILE A 57 8.10 -1.68 6.58
CA ILE A 57 7.55 -1.41 5.25
C ILE A 57 6.92 -0.02 5.24
N VAL A 58 7.40 0.88 4.39
CA VAL A 58 6.79 2.20 4.18
C VAL A 58 5.88 2.11 2.97
N ILE A 59 4.58 2.29 3.15
CA ILE A 59 3.58 2.09 2.09
C ILE A 59 2.81 3.38 1.79
N PHE A 60 2.77 3.76 0.51
CA PHE A 60 1.95 4.85 -0.01
C PHE A 60 0.73 4.29 -0.74
N THR A 61 -0.46 4.56 -0.22
CA THR A 61 -1.74 4.03 -0.71
C THR A 61 -2.64 5.13 -1.31
N PRO A 62 -3.29 4.92 -2.46
CA PRO A 62 -4.27 5.85 -3.01
C PRO A 62 -5.67 5.71 -2.40
N HIS A 63 -5.92 4.70 -1.54
CA HIS A 63 -7.26 4.43 -0.97
C HIS A 63 -7.47 5.02 0.42
N TRP A 64 -6.40 5.45 1.11
CA TRP A 64 -6.55 6.36 2.25
C TRP A 64 -6.45 7.80 1.76
N GLN A 65 -7.59 8.33 1.33
CA GLN A 65 -7.67 9.65 0.71
C GLN A 65 -7.86 10.75 1.75
N THR A 66 -7.03 11.79 1.67
CA THR A 66 -7.07 12.93 2.61
C THR A 66 -7.18 14.25 1.86
N TYR A 67 -7.92 15.19 2.44
CA TYR A 67 -8.05 16.56 1.90
C TYR A 67 -7.12 17.54 2.60
N ILE A 68 -6.98 17.43 3.92
CA ILE A 68 -6.17 18.37 4.73
C ILE A 68 -4.79 17.77 5.00
N GLY A 69 -3.91 17.87 4.02
CA GLY A 69 -2.53 17.39 4.15
C GLY A 69 -2.37 15.87 4.10
N THR A 70 -1.17 15.41 4.46
CA THR A 70 -0.74 14.00 4.43
C THR A 70 -0.80 13.40 5.82
N HIS A 71 -1.34 12.20 5.95
CA HIS A 71 -1.54 11.55 7.23
C HIS A 71 -0.68 10.29 7.36
N PHE A 72 -0.30 9.99 8.61
CA PHE A 72 0.43 8.79 8.99
C PHE A 72 -0.32 8.04 10.09
N LEU A 73 -0.25 6.72 10.12
CA LEU A 73 -0.81 5.94 11.24
C LEU A 73 0.01 6.21 12.52
N GLY A 74 -0.67 6.46 13.64
CA GLY A 74 -0.04 6.94 14.88
C GLY A 74 -0.35 6.14 16.14
N LEU A 75 -0.77 4.88 15.98
CA LEU A 75 -0.95 3.91 17.07
C LEU A 75 -0.14 2.64 16.75
N PRO A 76 0.36 1.91 17.76
CA PRO A 76 1.24 0.75 17.54
C PRO A 76 0.55 -0.42 16.84
N GLU A 77 -0.78 -0.47 16.85
CA GLU A 77 -1.57 -1.57 16.32
C GLU A 77 -2.91 -1.10 15.79
N PHE A 78 -3.33 -1.70 14.68
CA PHE A 78 -4.68 -1.57 14.12
C PHE A 78 -5.24 -2.95 13.82
N LYS A 79 -6.44 -3.22 14.34
CA LYS A 79 -7.13 -4.50 14.18
C LYS A 79 -8.58 -4.27 13.78
N SER A 80 -8.98 -4.82 12.65
CA SER A 80 -10.35 -4.69 12.16
C SER A 80 -10.66 -5.69 11.05
N LYS A 81 -11.86 -5.57 10.47
CA LYS A 81 -12.26 -6.26 9.24
C LYS A 81 -12.30 -5.26 8.09
N SER A 82 -11.45 -5.45 7.10
CA SER A 82 -11.42 -4.67 5.86
C SER A 82 -12.32 -5.33 4.82
N VAL A 83 -13.34 -4.59 4.36
CA VAL A 83 -14.23 -5.05 3.30
C VAL A 83 -14.04 -4.10 2.13
N ASP A 84 -13.69 -4.66 0.97
CA ASP A 84 -13.56 -3.85 -0.25
C ASP A 84 -14.95 -3.34 -0.67
N PRO A 85 -15.12 -2.01 -0.86
CA PRO A 85 -16.42 -1.45 -1.20
C PRO A 85 -16.85 -1.72 -2.65
N VAL A 86 -15.92 -2.03 -3.54
CA VAL A 86 -16.16 -2.35 -4.96
C VAL A 86 -16.29 -3.85 -5.15
N PHE A 87 -15.44 -4.64 -4.49
CA PHE A 87 -15.39 -6.10 -4.60
C PHE A 87 -15.66 -6.81 -3.26
N PRO A 88 -16.81 -6.55 -2.59
CA PRO A 88 -17.12 -7.15 -1.29
C PRO A 88 -17.32 -8.67 -1.36
N ASN A 89 -17.66 -9.20 -2.54
CA ASN A 89 -17.71 -10.63 -2.83
C ASN A 89 -16.33 -11.29 -2.73
N LEU A 90 -15.25 -10.57 -3.06
CA LEU A 90 -13.88 -11.10 -3.15
C LEU A 90 -13.04 -10.85 -1.89
N PHE A 91 -13.23 -9.71 -1.22
CA PHE A 91 -12.32 -9.27 -0.16
C PHE A 91 -13.05 -8.80 1.10
N ARG A 92 -12.98 -9.66 2.12
CA ARG A 92 -13.50 -9.46 3.49
C ARG A 92 -12.46 -9.99 4.46
N TYR A 93 -11.44 -9.18 4.71
CA TYR A 93 -10.19 -9.58 5.32
C TYR A 93 -10.09 -9.12 6.78
N ASN A 94 -9.91 -10.05 7.72
CA ASN A 94 -9.61 -9.72 9.11
C ASN A 94 -8.09 -9.48 9.28
N TYR A 95 -7.70 -8.26 9.63
CA TYR A 95 -6.30 -7.89 9.78
C TYR A 95 -5.97 -7.52 11.23
N ASP A 96 -4.69 -7.71 11.56
CA ASP A 96 -4.05 -7.32 12.81
C ASP A 96 -2.63 -6.88 12.43
N LEU A 97 -2.44 -5.57 12.27
CA LEU A 97 -1.18 -5.00 11.77
C LEU A 97 -0.49 -4.15 12.83
N LYS A 98 0.84 -4.16 12.78
CA LYS A 98 1.70 -3.35 13.64
C LYS A 98 2.23 -2.14 12.87
N VAL A 99 2.40 -1.03 13.57
CA VAL A 99 2.95 0.21 13.00
C VAL A 99 4.26 0.55 13.65
N ASP A 100 5.25 0.95 12.85
CA ASP A 100 6.46 1.57 13.36
C ASP A 100 6.16 3.04 13.69
N VAL A 101 5.58 3.27 14.86
CA VAL A 101 5.10 4.61 15.28
C VAL A 101 6.24 5.61 15.37
N GLU A 102 7.41 5.19 15.83
CA GLU A 102 8.60 6.04 15.91
C GLU A 102 9.02 6.54 14.52
N LEU A 103 9.09 5.64 13.53
CA LEU A 103 9.42 6.04 12.16
C LEU A 103 8.29 6.89 11.54
N ALA A 104 7.02 6.57 11.81
CA ALA A 104 5.88 7.35 11.35
C ALA A 104 5.87 8.79 11.90
N GLU A 105 6.17 8.96 13.20
CA GLU A 105 6.31 10.27 13.85
C GLU A 105 7.52 11.04 13.30
N ALA A 106 8.66 10.37 13.07
CA ALA A 106 9.82 11.00 12.42
C ALA A 106 9.49 11.47 11.00
N MET A 107 8.75 10.67 10.22
CA MET A 107 8.28 11.08 8.88
C MET A 107 7.32 12.25 8.95
N HIS A 108 6.39 12.24 9.90
CA HIS A 108 5.48 13.36 10.15
C HIS A 108 6.26 14.66 10.40
N GLU A 109 7.23 14.63 11.33
CA GLU A 109 8.02 15.81 11.67
C GLU A 109 8.86 16.34 10.51
N GLU A 110 9.57 15.46 9.78
CA GLU A 110 10.39 15.91 8.63
C GLU A 110 9.52 16.46 7.50
N THR A 111 8.33 15.90 7.32
CA THR A 111 7.34 16.36 6.32
C THR A 111 6.73 17.71 6.72
N GLU A 112 6.43 17.91 8.01
CA GLU A 112 5.96 19.20 8.54
C GLU A 112 7.05 20.28 8.39
N LYS A 113 8.31 19.96 8.69
CA LYS A 113 9.47 20.85 8.48
C LYS A 113 9.67 21.22 7.01
N ALA A 114 9.26 20.36 6.09
CA ALA A 114 9.27 20.64 4.66
C ALA A 114 8.09 21.53 4.20
N GLY A 115 7.24 21.98 5.12
CA GLY A 115 6.11 22.87 4.85
C GLY A 115 4.85 22.15 4.36
N ILE A 116 4.82 20.82 4.40
CA ILE A 116 3.64 20.03 4.03
C ILE A 116 2.79 19.83 5.28
N ILE A 117 1.50 20.17 5.19
CA ILE A 117 0.55 19.94 6.29
C ILE A 117 0.48 18.43 6.55
N THR A 118 0.70 18.02 7.79
CA THR A 118 0.66 16.61 8.19
C THR A 118 -0.15 16.38 9.45
N LYS A 119 -0.63 15.14 9.61
CA LYS A 119 -1.36 14.70 10.80
C LYS A 119 -1.05 13.26 11.16
N MET A 120 -0.94 12.98 12.46
CA MET A 120 -0.97 11.61 12.98
C MET A 120 -2.41 11.16 13.16
N MET A 121 -2.76 10.00 12.61
CA MET A 121 -4.03 9.35 12.84
C MET A 121 -3.93 8.53 14.13
N ARG A 122 -4.54 9.04 15.20
CA ARG A 122 -4.51 8.45 16.55
C ARG A 122 -5.87 7.95 17.04
N ASN A 123 -6.84 7.78 16.14
CA ASN A 123 -8.13 7.22 16.49
C ASN A 123 -8.02 5.67 16.54
N PRO A 124 -8.23 5.03 17.70
CA PRO A 124 -8.15 3.57 17.81
C PRO A 124 -9.21 2.83 16.98
N ASP A 125 -10.32 3.50 16.64
CA ASP A 125 -11.40 2.92 15.84
C ASP A 125 -11.20 3.09 14.33
N PHE A 126 -10.07 3.69 13.91
CA PHE A 126 -9.81 3.88 12.50
C PHE A 126 -9.54 2.56 11.80
N ARG A 127 -10.31 2.30 10.75
CA ARG A 127 -10.11 1.17 9.87
C ARG A 127 -9.16 1.55 8.75
N VAL A 128 -7.99 0.90 8.71
CA VAL A 128 -7.01 1.01 7.61
C VAL A 128 -7.65 0.59 6.29
N ASP A 129 -7.32 1.31 5.21
CA ASP A 129 -7.89 1.12 3.89
C ASP A 129 -7.53 -0.26 3.29
N TYR A 130 -8.44 -0.81 2.48
CA TYR A 130 -8.24 -2.12 1.86
C TYR A 130 -7.00 -2.19 0.97
N GLY A 131 -6.62 -1.08 0.33
CA GLY A 131 -5.43 -1.01 -0.53
C GLY A 131 -4.14 -1.32 0.22
N THR A 132 -3.97 -0.69 1.38
CA THR A 132 -2.87 -0.97 2.31
C THR A 132 -2.87 -2.45 2.72
N ILE A 133 -4.03 -2.97 3.14
CA ILE A 133 -4.13 -4.37 3.60
C ILE A 133 -3.76 -5.36 2.48
N THR A 134 -4.30 -5.16 1.28
CA THR A 134 -4.03 -6.01 0.11
C THR A 134 -2.55 -6.02 -0.26
N SER A 135 -1.93 -4.85 -0.44
CA SER A 135 -0.52 -4.77 -0.80
C SER A 135 0.40 -5.33 0.28
N CYS A 136 0.13 -5.03 1.55
CA CYS A 136 0.92 -5.56 2.66
C CYS A 136 0.80 -7.07 2.77
N HIS A 137 -0.39 -7.66 2.60
CA HIS A 137 -0.56 -9.11 2.61
C HIS A 137 0.21 -9.80 1.48
N LEU A 138 0.13 -9.28 0.25
CA LEU A 138 0.80 -9.89 -0.91
C LEU A 138 2.34 -9.81 -0.83
N LEU A 139 2.87 -8.78 -0.16
CA LEU A 139 4.31 -8.59 0.06
C LEU A 139 4.83 -9.35 1.29
N ASN A 140 4.04 -9.33 2.37
CA ASN A 140 4.38 -9.88 3.67
C ASN A 140 3.19 -10.66 4.27
N PRO A 141 2.88 -11.87 3.76
CA PRO A 141 1.71 -12.63 4.18
C PRO A 141 1.80 -13.13 5.64
N ASP A 142 3.02 -13.20 6.19
CA ASP A 142 3.28 -13.59 7.57
C ASP A 142 2.98 -12.46 8.57
N TRP A 143 2.79 -11.22 8.07
CA TRP A 143 2.53 -10.01 8.88
C TRP A 143 3.54 -9.78 10.03
N ASP A 144 4.79 -10.21 9.83
CA ASP A 144 5.87 -10.17 10.83
C ASP A 144 6.69 -8.86 10.81
N LYS A 145 6.34 -7.92 9.92
CA LYS A 145 7.01 -6.61 9.79
C LYS A 145 6.04 -5.48 10.09
N PRO A 146 6.43 -4.49 10.91
CA PRO A 146 5.63 -3.29 11.10
C PRO A 146 5.59 -2.47 9.81
N ILE A 147 4.55 -1.65 9.69
CA ILE A 147 4.35 -0.75 8.55
C ILE A 147 4.38 0.72 8.96
N VAL A 148 4.65 1.59 7.99
CA VAL A 148 4.36 3.03 8.06
C VAL A 148 3.50 3.37 6.85
N THR A 149 2.21 3.64 7.09
CA THR A 149 1.28 3.99 6.01
C THR A 149 1.23 5.50 5.81
N ILE A 150 1.33 5.91 4.55
CA ILE A 150 1.23 7.29 4.10
C ILE A 150 -0.08 7.45 3.32
N SER A 151 -0.93 8.39 3.74
CA SER A 151 -2.18 8.72 3.05
C SER A 151 -1.94 9.43 1.72
N SER A 152 -2.90 9.33 0.79
CA SER A 152 -2.90 10.06 -0.47
C SER A 152 -3.66 11.37 -0.33
N ASN A 153 -2.92 12.49 -0.30
CA ASN A 153 -3.54 13.80 -0.36
C ASN A 153 -4.12 14.06 -1.77
N ARG A 154 -5.37 14.54 -1.83
CA ARG A 154 -6.15 14.74 -3.08
C ARG A 154 -5.74 15.99 -3.86
N ASN A 155 -4.44 16.24 -4.00
CA ASN A 155 -3.87 17.40 -4.67
C ASN A 155 -4.36 17.59 -6.10
N SER A 156 -4.39 16.54 -6.92
CA SER A 156 -4.83 16.64 -8.32
C SER A 156 -6.31 16.99 -8.46
N HIS A 157 -7.13 16.68 -7.45
CA HIS A 157 -8.56 16.98 -7.48
C HIS A 157 -8.84 18.43 -7.09
N TYR A 158 -7.98 19.04 -6.29
CA TYR A 158 -8.16 20.41 -5.80
C TYR A 158 -7.27 21.43 -6.55
N TYR A 159 -6.13 20.99 -7.04
CA TYR A 159 -5.13 21.77 -7.76
C TYR A 159 -4.92 21.19 -9.17
N SER A 160 -3.76 20.59 -9.44
CA SER A 160 -3.40 20.00 -10.73
C SER A 160 -2.47 18.79 -10.56
N ASN A 161 -2.23 18.06 -11.65
CA ASN A 161 -1.29 16.94 -11.64
C ASN A 161 0.15 17.38 -11.36
N GLU A 162 0.55 18.55 -11.84
CA GLU A 162 1.86 19.14 -11.61
C GLU A 162 2.06 19.43 -10.11
N VAL A 163 1.08 20.04 -9.46
CA VAL A 163 1.14 20.29 -8.00
C VAL A 163 1.19 18.98 -7.22
N MET A 164 0.42 17.98 -7.64
CA MET A 164 0.46 16.65 -7.03
C MET A 164 1.86 16.02 -7.12
N ILE A 165 2.52 16.11 -8.29
CA ILE A 165 3.86 15.57 -8.51
C ILE A 165 4.90 16.31 -7.65
N GLU A 166 4.86 17.64 -7.63
CA GLU A 166 5.80 18.43 -6.82
C GLU A 166 5.63 18.16 -5.32
N GLN A 167 4.39 18.06 -4.82
CA GLN A 167 4.16 17.71 -3.42
C GLN A 167 4.58 16.26 -3.10
N ALA A 168 4.35 15.31 -4.01
CA ALA A 168 4.80 13.93 -3.83
C ALA A 168 6.33 13.83 -3.79
N LYS A 169 7.04 14.62 -4.61
CA LYS A 169 8.50 14.72 -4.60
C LYS A 169 9.00 15.30 -3.27
N ALA A 170 8.44 16.42 -2.82
CA ALA A 170 8.80 17.03 -1.54
C ALA A 170 8.52 16.10 -0.35
N LEU A 171 7.40 15.36 -0.37
CA LEU A 171 7.07 14.33 0.61
C LEU A 171 8.10 13.19 0.60
N GLY A 172 8.49 12.70 -0.58
CA GLY A 172 9.51 11.67 -0.72
C GLY A 172 10.87 12.09 -0.14
N GLU A 173 11.30 13.32 -0.43
CA GLU A 173 12.54 13.89 0.12
C GLU A 173 12.49 14.04 1.65
N ALA A 174 11.34 14.44 2.20
CA ALA A 174 11.14 14.54 3.65
C ALA A 174 11.14 13.16 4.34
N CYS A 175 10.41 12.19 3.79
CA CYS A 175 10.40 10.82 4.31
C CYS A 175 11.78 10.17 4.23
N MET A 176 12.58 10.45 3.18
CA MET A 176 13.96 9.97 3.08
C MET A 176 14.82 10.49 4.24
N LYS A 177 14.71 11.78 4.59
CA LYS A 177 15.43 12.35 5.75
C LYS A 177 15.07 11.66 7.05
N ALA A 178 13.79 11.32 7.25
CA ALA A 178 13.34 10.58 8.43
C ALA A 178 13.95 9.17 8.48
N ILE A 179 13.95 8.45 7.34
CA ILE A 179 14.58 7.13 7.22
C ILE A 179 16.07 7.22 7.55
N GLU A 180 16.81 8.14 6.93
CA GLU A 180 18.24 8.29 7.15
C GLU A 180 18.60 8.58 8.61
N LYS A 181 17.82 9.44 9.29
CA LYS A 181 17.99 9.79 10.71
C LYS A 181 17.62 8.65 11.66
N SER A 182 16.63 7.83 11.29
CA SER A 182 16.13 6.74 12.14
C SER A 182 17.13 5.59 12.29
N GLY A 183 18.07 5.44 11.36
CA GLY A 183 18.96 4.28 11.33
C GLY A 183 18.32 2.98 10.84
N LYS A 184 17.03 3.01 10.44
CA LYS A 184 16.26 1.84 10.02
C LYS A 184 16.46 1.54 8.53
N LYS A 185 16.44 0.25 8.20
CA LYS A 185 16.36 -0.29 6.84
C LYS A 185 14.91 -0.46 6.46
N VAL A 186 14.48 0.14 5.36
CA VAL A 186 13.06 0.11 4.95
C VAL A 186 12.85 -0.41 3.54
N VAL A 187 11.71 -1.07 3.34
CA VAL A 187 11.16 -1.38 2.03
C VAL A 187 10.12 -0.33 1.68
N LEU A 188 10.32 0.38 0.57
CA LEU A 188 9.39 1.40 0.10
C LEU A 188 8.41 0.81 -0.92
N VAL A 189 7.11 0.97 -0.65
CA VAL A 189 6.01 0.38 -1.42
C VAL A 189 5.15 1.48 -2.02
N SER A 190 5.14 1.56 -3.35
CA SER A 190 4.13 2.32 -4.09
C SER A 190 2.96 1.42 -4.40
N SER A 191 1.83 1.61 -3.72
CA SER A 191 0.63 0.78 -3.89
C SER A 191 -0.24 1.26 -5.04
N HIS A 192 0.31 1.26 -6.26
CA HIS A 192 -0.36 1.78 -7.45
C HIS A 192 -0.39 0.75 -8.59
N SER A 193 -1.50 0.69 -9.31
CA SER A 193 -1.58 0.04 -10.61
C SER A 193 -1.14 1.00 -11.72
N LEU A 194 -1.12 0.52 -12.97
CA LEU A 194 -0.72 1.30 -14.14
C LEU A 194 -1.97 1.87 -14.84
N SER A 195 -2.32 1.36 -16.02
CA SER A 195 -3.56 1.71 -16.69
C SER A 195 -4.76 1.25 -15.85
N HIS A 196 -5.75 2.13 -15.68
CA HIS A 196 -6.90 1.88 -14.81
C HIS A 196 -8.26 1.88 -15.54
N ARG A 197 -8.25 1.76 -16.88
CA ARG A 197 -9.46 1.40 -17.63
C ARG A 197 -9.79 -0.05 -17.32
N HIS A 198 -11.04 -0.32 -17.01
CA HIS A 198 -11.50 -1.62 -16.53
C HIS A 198 -12.85 -1.97 -17.17
N PHE A 199 -13.20 -3.25 -17.16
CA PHE A 199 -14.53 -3.69 -17.55
C PHE A 199 -15.58 -3.12 -16.58
N VAL A 200 -16.75 -2.75 -17.11
CA VAL A 200 -17.85 -2.16 -16.33
C VAL A 200 -18.88 -3.21 -15.90
N THR A 201 -18.56 -4.49 -16.07
CA THR A 201 -19.41 -5.62 -15.74
C THR A 201 -18.51 -6.77 -15.28
N GLU A 202 -18.82 -7.35 -14.12
CA GLU A 202 -18.12 -8.51 -13.59
C GLU A 202 -18.56 -9.78 -14.36
N ALA A 203 -17.63 -10.69 -14.59
CA ALA A 203 -17.96 -12.00 -15.17
C ALA A 203 -18.75 -12.84 -14.15
N PRO A 204 -19.63 -13.77 -14.59
CA PRO A 204 -20.37 -14.64 -13.67
C PRO A 204 -19.47 -15.46 -12.73
N LEU A 205 -18.30 -15.84 -13.22
CA LEU A 205 -17.21 -16.40 -12.43
C LEU A 205 -16.15 -15.28 -12.26
N PRO A 206 -15.92 -14.74 -11.05
CA PRO A 206 -14.96 -13.67 -10.85
C PRO A 206 -13.54 -14.03 -11.29
N GLU A 207 -13.15 -15.30 -11.21
CA GLU A 207 -11.87 -15.84 -11.66
C GLU A 207 -11.74 -16.01 -13.18
N ASP A 208 -12.78 -15.73 -13.98
CA ASP A 208 -12.76 -15.91 -15.44
C ASP A 208 -11.87 -14.89 -16.14
N MET A 209 -10.59 -15.26 -16.26
CA MET A 209 -9.57 -14.49 -16.96
C MET A 209 -9.71 -14.51 -18.49
N SER A 210 -10.67 -15.25 -19.08
CA SER A 210 -10.84 -15.28 -20.54
C SER A 210 -11.30 -13.94 -21.13
N ARG A 211 -11.85 -13.07 -20.28
CA ARG A 211 -12.25 -11.71 -20.62
C ARG A 211 -11.10 -10.71 -20.55
N GLU A 212 -10.06 -11.02 -19.78
CA GLU A 212 -8.91 -10.15 -19.56
C GLU A 212 -8.02 -10.07 -20.81
N HIS A 213 -7.84 -8.87 -21.34
CA HIS A 213 -7.01 -8.63 -22.50
C HIS A 213 -6.36 -7.25 -22.46
N ILE A 214 -5.21 -7.14 -23.12
CA ILE A 214 -4.50 -5.87 -23.25
C ILE A 214 -5.32 -4.95 -24.16
N TYR A 215 -5.80 -3.84 -23.60
CA TYR A 215 -6.58 -2.85 -24.35
C TYR A 215 -5.74 -2.11 -25.41
N ASN A 216 -4.49 -1.73 -25.06
CA ASN A 216 -3.52 -1.21 -26.01
C ASN A 216 -2.09 -1.56 -25.58
N HIS A 217 -1.19 -1.62 -26.56
CA HIS A 217 0.25 -1.83 -26.32
C HIS A 217 1.03 -0.51 -26.33
N SER A 218 0.36 0.66 -26.27
CA SER A 218 1.01 1.97 -26.45
C SER A 218 2.01 2.34 -25.34
N GLN A 219 2.03 1.60 -24.23
CA GLN A 219 3.05 1.75 -23.17
C GLN A 219 4.30 0.89 -23.40
N TYR A 220 4.30 -0.02 -24.39
CA TYR A 220 5.42 -0.91 -24.71
C TYR A 220 6.22 -0.46 -25.95
N VAL A 221 5.68 0.48 -26.74
CA VAL A 221 6.31 1.11 -27.92
C VAL A 221 6.63 2.55 -27.63
#